data_AF-A0A1U7XVB7-F1
#
_entry.id   AF-A0A1U7XVB7-F1
#
_cell.length_a   1.000
_cell.length_b   1.000
_cell.length_c   1.000
_cell.angle_alpha   90.00
_cell.angle_beta   90.00
_cell.angle_gamma   90.00
#
_symmetry.space_group_name_H-M   'P 1'
#
loop_
_entity.id
_entity.type
_entity.pdbx_description
1 polymer ?
#
loop_
_entity_poly.entity_id
_entity_poly.type
_entity_poly.pdbx_seq_one_letter_code
_entity_poly.pdbx_strand_id
1 'polypeptide(L)'
;MPGLVPGDSGFMDDIEDSFQELSNSSHQRYNILCSGDKDGSICFNIFGIFPIGTVNIHNLVVSSSLSSSNAASRLLNASICKVALSKDLCHLVVLCNGELITDEVEQGEGQHGLLGLHCLVLNTSIFSKRKTELHQVAQQASNIEDLSEVVRTSLSVMSKIWSDAVHTFHEKFNTVSTLIIDHGLDSTPQDEFLSLLGGARASPPLHQFLENSLGEAGLKRVAKAVNGAGKELQLIVLDHLQPAAEIIGFRIGELRGLSKWRARYKGIGLDEKLMDNATERAGMLLVQVERFMRVLASVVQQFSNFFSWLLKSVKILMAEPSDQLPFNSELVIIFLKFLYDQDPVRQLLEISEGDSSVEVDLETMQRIKQLAHFGGFSDLEYLKRTLAEEFQQMESCFNDAFEMPFSTISGKLLCEDLLPLFPIASSSKLKPYKVPASVSYNEDILHESSESEIHQQALTGYISFKLPDDCFSIANCIGIVRGLTHDLGKLEGISDPVEAALLCIPDGYHCIDLSLYKEGQIVLLLDETVTTSESSGNAYMMILQASDLPFVSLSKSNTLNSWKLHELQDSAIYLQLESEKARSIPHSVVPPLAVSASRGVACVFAARKRALVYILDEDEDEVSDIE
;
A
#
# COMPACT_ATOMS: atom_id res chain seq x y z
N MET A 1 6.55 31.99 16.85
CA MET A 1 7.31 31.73 15.61
C MET A 1 6.56 30.63 14.85
N PRO A 2 6.26 30.82 13.56
CA PRO A 2 4.93 30.54 13.01
C PRO A 2 4.86 29.32 12.08
N GLY A 3 3.64 28.85 11.82
CA GLY A 3 3.27 27.83 10.84
C GLY A 3 2.40 26.75 11.49
N LEU A 4 1.19 26.40 11.05
CA LEU A 4 0.49 26.60 9.80
C LEU A 4 -1.02 26.70 10.12
N VAL A 5 -1.69 27.69 9.55
CA VAL A 5 -3.15 27.73 9.47
C VAL A 5 -3.56 26.87 8.27
N PRO A 6 -4.43 25.85 8.41
CA PRO A 6 -5.08 25.25 7.26
C PRO A 6 -6.13 26.23 6.77
N GLY A 7 -5.91 26.75 5.56
CA GLY A 7 -6.88 27.57 4.85
C GLY A 7 -8.11 26.74 4.49
N ASP A 8 -9.24 27.36 4.77
CA ASP A 8 -10.62 27.07 4.40
C ASP A 8 -10.76 26.24 3.10
N SER A 9 -11.38 25.06 3.22
CA SER A 9 -12.09 24.42 2.10
C SER A 9 -13.55 24.33 2.51
N GLY A 10 -14.34 25.27 2.01
CA GLY A 10 -15.79 25.27 2.17
C GLY A 10 -16.39 24.00 1.58
N PHE A 11 -17.02 23.22 2.45
CA PHE A 11 -18.40 22.73 2.39
C PHE A 11 -18.53 21.79 3.58
N MET A 12 -19.11 22.31 4.66
CA MET A 12 -19.47 21.54 5.84
C MET A 12 -20.63 20.61 5.50
N ASP A 13 -20.43 19.31 5.72
CA ASP A 13 -21.50 18.45 6.20
C ASP A 13 -21.18 18.16 7.67
N ASP A 14 -21.81 18.95 8.54
CA ASP A 14 -21.91 18.69 9.96
C ASP A 14 -22.76 17.44 10.18
N ILE A 15 -22.11 16.32 10.48
CA ILE A 15 -22.71 15.28 11.32
C ILE A 15 -21.69 14.96 12.41
N GLU A 16 -21.97 15.48 13.60
CA GLU A 16 -21.34 15.10 14.86
C GLU A 16 -21.40 13.57 15.02
N ASP A 17 -20.25 12.91 15.09
CA ASP A 17 -20.11 11.63 15.75
C ASP A 17 -18.80 11.61 16.53
N SER A 18 -18.92 11.44 17.84
CA SER A 18 -17.86 11.47 18.87
C SER A 18 -16.87 10.30 18.81
N PHE A 19 -16.70 9.67 17.64
CA PHE A 19 -15.73 8.61 17.36
C PHE A 19 -14.54 9.07 16.50
N GLN A 20 -14.52 10.34 16.06
CA GLN A 20 -13.53 10.85 15.12
C GLN A 20 -12.11 11.01 15.71
N GLU A 21 -11.98 11.07 17.03
CA GLU A 21 -10.69 11.26 17.73
C GLU A 21 -9.76 10.04 17.71
N LEU A 22 -10.25 8.83 17.37
CA LEU A 22 -9.43 7.62 17.25
C LEU A 22 -9.01 7.29 15.81
N SER A 23 -9.34 8.16 14.85
CA SER A 23 -9.01 7.96 13.44
C SER A 23 -7.71 8.69 13.10
N ASN A 24 -6.72 7.96 12.57
CA ASN A 24 -5.54 8.56 11.93
C ASN A 24 -6.03 9.63 10.94
N SER A 25 -5.56 10.86 11.08
CA SER A 25 -6.02 12.02 10.29
C SER A 25 -5.85 11.82 8.77
N SER A 26 -4.98 10.90 8.35
CA SER A 26 -4.78 10.47 6.97
C SER A 26 -5.99 9.77 6.34
N HIS A 27 -6.86 9.13 7.15
CA HIS A 27 -8.00 8.34 6.68
C HIS A 27 -9.31 9.12 6.66
N GLN A 28 -9.32 10.43 6.90
CA GLN A 28 -10.56 11.23 6.90
C GLN A 28 -11.15 11.44 5.50
N ARG A 29 -10.32 11.41 4.44
CA ARG A 29 -10.77 11.56 3.05
C ARG A 29 -10.60 10.25 2.28
N TYR A 30 -11.68 9.77 1.68
CA TYR A 30 -11.67 8.61 0.78
C TYR A 30 -10.95 8.95 -0.52
N ASN A 31 -9.70 8.52 -0.62
CA ASN A 31 -8.83 8.74 -1.77
C ASN A 31 -8.38 7.40 -2.33
N ILE A 32 -8.18 7.32 -3.65
CA ILE A 32 -7.69 6.12 -4.33
C ILE A 32 -6.45 6.49 -5.13
N LEU A 33 -5.35 5.80 -4.87
CA LEU A 33 -4.16 5.82 -5.70
C LEU A 33 -4.35 4.81 -6.84
N CYS A 34 -4.33 5.28 -8.07
CA CYS A 34 -4.31 4.45 -9.27
C CYS A 34 -2.89 4.48 -9.85
N SER A 35 -2.31 3.31 -10.09
CA SER A 35 -1.01 3.15 -10.74
C SER A 35 -1.14 2.20 -11.94
N GLY A 36 -0.36 2.46 -12.98
CA GLY A 36 -0.30 1.60 -14.18
C GLY A 36 1.15 1.32 -14.55
N ASP A 37 1.43 0.11 -15.02
CA ASP A 37 2.78 -0.31 -15.42
C ASP A 37 2.92 -0.59 -16.93
N LYS A 38 4.15 -0.87 -17.34
CA LYS A 38 4.50 -1.20 -18.74
C LYS A 38 3.97 -2.57 -19.20
N ASP A 39 3.56 -3.42 -18.25
CA ASP A 39 3.08 -4.79 -18.47
C ASP A 39 1.53 -4.81 -18.49
N GLY A 40 0.91 -3.64 -18.63
CA GLY A 40 -0.52 -3.46 -18.81
C GLY A 40 -1.34 -3.60 -17.53
N SER A 41 -0.70 -3.70 -16.36
CA SER A 41 -1.40 -3.86 -15.08
C SER A 41 -1.71 -2.51 -14.45
N ILE A 42 -2.95 -2.35 -14.01
CA ILE A 42 -3.47 -1.19 -13.27
C ILE A 42 -3.81 -1.67 -11.86
N CYS A 43 -3.34 -0.96 -10.85
CA CYS A 43 -3.62 -1.25 -9.44
C CYS A 43 -4.34 -0.09 -8.78
N PHE A 44 -5.27 -0.42 -7.88
CA PHE A 44 -6.04 0.55 -7.11
C PHE A 44 -5.77 0.33 -5.62
N ASN A 45 -5.29 1.38 -4.95
CA ASN A 45 -5.02 1.36 -3.52
C ASN A 45 -5.82 2.46 -2.81
N ILE A 46 -6.70 2.08 -1.87
CA ILE A 46 -7.41 3.04 -1.03
C ILE A 46 -6.42 3.64 -0.01
N PHE A 47 -6.47 4.96 0.17
CA PHE A 47 -5.52 5.75 0.95
C PHE A 47 -4.04 5.64 0.49
N GLY A 48 -3.80 5.01 -0.66
CA GLY A 48 -2.44 4.72 -1.16
C GLY A 48 -1.75 3.54 -0.48
N ILE A 49 -2.43 2.86 0.44
CA ILE A 49 -1.85 1.75 1.23
C ILE A 49 -2.63 0.45 1.05
N PHE A 50 -3.96 0.46 1.06
CA PHE A 50 -4.77 -0.76 1.03
C PHE A 50 -5.11 -1.17 -0.40
N PRO A 51 -4.56 -2.28 -0.93
CA PRO A 51 -4.88 -2.76 -2.28
C PRO A 51 -6.32 -3.25 -2.34
N ILE A 52 -7.12 -2.64 -3.22
CA ILE A 52 -8.54 -2.98 -3.38
C ILE A 52 -8.87 -3.63 -4.71
N GLY A 53 -8.01 -3.53 -5.71
CA GLY A 53 -8.23 -4.25 -6.96
C GLY A 53 -7.16 -4.00 -8.01
N THR A 54 -7.22 -4.82 -9.06
CA THR A 54 -6.34 -4.73 -10.22
C THR A 54 -7.07 -5.04 -11.52
N VAL A 55 -6.58 -4.49 -12.62
CA VAL A 55 -7.01 -4.81 -13.99
C VAL A 55 -5.78 -4.95 -14.85
N ASN A 56 -5.71 -6.00 -15.66
CA ASN A 56 -4.71 -6.09 -16.71
C ASN A 56 -5.36 -5.83 -18.08
N ILE A 57 -4.89 -4.81 -18.79
CA ILE A 57 -5.49 -4.38 -20.07
C ILE A 57 -5.34 -5.40 -21.20
N HIS A 58 -4.40 -6.35 -21.09
CA HIS A 58 -4.28 -7.46 -22.05
C HIS A 58 -5.42 -8.47 -21.93
N ASN A 59 -6.02 -8.56 -20.75
CA ASN A 59 -7.13 -9.48 -20.47
C ASN A 59 -8.49 -8.87 -20.76
N LEU A 60 -8.55 -7.56 -21.05
CA LEU A 60 -9.79 -6.88 -21.35
C LEU A 60 -10.26 -7.25 -22.77
N VAL A 61 -11.50 -7.73 -22.83
CA VAL A 61 -12.20 -7.93 -24.10
C VAL A 61 -13.14 -6.75 -24.29
N VAL A 62 -12.94 -6.00 -25.37
CA VAL A 62 -13.84 -4.91 -25.74
C VAL A 62 -14.92 -5.47 -26.66
N SER A 63 -16.14 -5.52 -26.15
CA SER A 63 -17.33 -5.87 -26.91
C SER A 63 -17.95 -4.61 -27.49
N SER A 64 -17.95 -4.47 -28.81
CA SER A 64 -18.73 -3.44 -29.52
C SER A 64 -20.21 -3.62 -29.19
N SER A 65 -20.77 -2.71 -28.38
CA SER A 65 -22.13 -2.78 -27.83
C SER A 65 -23.25 -2.63 -28.87
N LEU A 66 -22.91 -2.43 -30.15
CA LEU A 66 -23.87 -2.16 -31.23
C LEU A 66 -23.75 -3.08 -32.46
N SER A 67 -22.85 -4.08 -32.48
CA SER A 67 -22.72 -5.00 -33.61
C SER A 67 -23.35 -6.38 -33.34
N SER A 68 -24.15 -6.87 -34.30
CA SER A 68 -24.73 -8.22 -34.29
C SER A 68 -23.70 -9.34 -34.51
N SER A 69 -22.42 -9.01 -34.58
CA SER A 69 -21.29 -9.94 -34.69
C SER A 69 -20.45 -9.85 -33.42
N ASN A 70 -20.25 -10.97 -32.72
CA ASN A 70 -19.42 -11.10 -31.53
C ASN A 70 -17.91 -10.93 -31.84
N ALA A 71 -17.49 -9.86 -32.51
CA ALA A 71 -16.08 -9.58 -32.76
C ALA A 71 -15.46 -9.02 -31.47
N ALA A 72 -14.71 -9.86 -30.78
CA ALA A 72 -13.93 -9.48 -29.62
C ALA A 72 -12.66 -8.75 -30.07
N SER A 73 -12.39 -7.58 -29.50
CA SER A 73 -11.12 -6.87 -29.74
C SER A 73 -10.20 -7.00 -28.52
N ARG A 74 -8.91 -7.21 -28.77
CA ARG A 74 -7.88 -7.36 -27.73
C ARG A 74 -6.65 -6.52 -28.02
N LEU A 75 -6.03 -6.03 -26.95
CA LEU A 75 -4.80 -5.25 -26.99
C LEU A 75 -3.59 -6.12 -26.63
N LEU A 76 -2.74 -6.40 -27.62
CA LEU A 76 -1.49 -7.13 -27.44
C LEU A 76 -0.32 -6.17 -27.22
N ASN A 77 0.64 -6.59 -26.38
CA ASN A 77 1.88 -5.84 -26.10
C ASN A 77 1.65 -4.38 -25.68
N ALA A 78 0.49 -4.12 -25.07
CA ALA A 78 0.08 -2.81 -24.59
C ALA A 78 0.86 -2.34 -23.34
N SER A 79 1.56 -1.22 -23.45
CA SER A 79 2.20 -0.54 -22.32
C SER A 79 1.38 0.68 -21.92
N ILE A 80 1.10 0.84 -20.62
CA ILE A 80 0.38 2.01 -20.11
C ILE A 80 1.28 3.24 -20.17
N CYS A 81 0.74 4.32 -20.74
CA CYS A 81 1.38 5.62 -20.83
C CYS A 81 0.86 6.56 -19.73
N LYS A 82 -0.46 6.54 -19.49
CA LYS A 82 -1.12 7.42 -18.53
C LYS A 82 -2.43 6.79 -18.03
N VAL A 83 -2.71 6.99 -16.75
CA VAL A 83 -4.00 6.66 -16.11
C VAL A 83 -4.54 7.90 -15.42
N ALA A 84 -5.84 8.12 -15.49
CA ALA A 84 -6.49 9.26 -14.84
C ALA A 84 -7.88 8.87 -14.34
N LEU A 85 -8.02 8.78 -13.02
CA LEU A 85 -9.29 8.45 -12.36
C LEU A 85 -10.15 9.71 -12.25
N SER A 86 -11.43 9.59 -12.58
CA SER A 86 -12.38 10.69 -12.49
C SER A 86 -12.62 11.13 -11.06
N LYS A 87 -13.00 12.40 -10.85
CA LYS A 87 -13.26 12.97 -9.53
C LYS A 87 -14.44 12.30 -8.82
N ASP A 88 -15.45 11.87 -9.58
CA ASP A 88 -16.61 11.11 -9.09
C ASP A 88 -16.29 9.62 -8.87
N LEU A 89 -15.06 9.18 -9.20
CA LEU A 89 -14.55 7.81 -9.13
C LEU A 89 -15.31 6.81 -10.02
N CYS A 90 -16.11 7.30 -10.98
CA CYS A 90 -16.92 6.44 -11.83
C CYS A 90 -16.19 5.90 -13.06
N HIS A 91 -15.17 6.60 -13.52
CA HIS A 91 -14.49 6.32 -14.79
C HIS A 91 -12.98 6.41 -14.64
N LEU A 92 -12.26 5.49 -15.28
CA LEU A 92 -10.81 5.56 -15.42
C LEU A 92 -10.45 5.63 -16.90
N VAL A 93 -9.78 6.72 -17.29
CA VAL A 93 -9.18 6.86 -18.61
C VAL A 93 -7.78 6.26 -18.59
N VAL A 94 -7.48 5.40 -19.56
CA VAL A 94 -6.19 4.74 -19.74
C VAL A 94 -5.67 5.03 -21.15
N LEU A 95 -4.51 5.66 -21.24
CA LEU A 95 -3.77 5.79 -22.51
C LEU A 95 -2.69 4.72 -22.55
N CYS A 96 -2.66 3.93 -23.62
CA CYS A 96 -1.67 2.88 -23.80
C CYS A 96 -1.18 2.77 -25.24
N ASN A 97 0.08 2.38 -25.41
CA ASN A 97 0.66 2.03 -26.70
C ASN A 97 0.55 0.52 -26.89
N GLY A 98 -0.07 0.03 -27.96
CA GLY A 98 -0.22 -1.41 -28.20
C GLY A 98 -0.72 -1.75 -29.60
N GLU A 99 -0.82 -3.05 -29.87
CA GLU A 99 -1.39 -3.57 -31.12
C GLU A 99 -2.80 -4.07 -30.86
N LEU A 100 -3.79 -3.40 -31.47
CA LEU A 100 -5.19 -3.80 -31.39
C LEU A 100 -5.50 -4.83 -32.48
N ILE A 101 -6.03 -5.98 -32.06
CA ILE A 101 -6.43 -7.08 -32.93
C ILE A 101 -7.93 -7.32 -32.77
N THR A 102 -8.62 -7.51 -33.90
CA THR A 102 -10.06 -7.81 -33.98
C THR A 102 -10.24 -9.27 -34.41
N ASP A 103 -11.01 -10.05 -33.63
CA ASP A 103 -11.36 -11.44 -33.94
C ASP A 103 -12.47 -11.48 -35.02
N GLU A 104 -12.16 -11.10 -36.27
CA GLU A 104 -13.05 -11.37 -37.41
C GLU A 104 -12.66 -12.70 -38.09
N VAL A 105 -13.67 -13.55 -38.34
CA VAL A 105 -13.56 -14.92 -38.85
C VAL A 105 -12.85 -14.98 -40.22
N GLU A 106 -11.74 -15.73 -40.23
CA GLU A 106 -10.99 -16.38 -41.32
C GLU A 106 -11.11 -15.89 -42.80
N GLN A 107 -9.92 -15.82 -43.44
CA GLN A 107 -9.59 -15.92 -44.88
C GLN A 107 -9.17 -14.62 -45.59
N GLY A 108 -7.86 -14.34 -45.55
CA GLY A 108 -7.18 -13.39 -46.44
C GLY A 108 -5.81 -12.98 -45.90
N GLU A 109 -4.77 -13.09 -46.71
CA GLU A 109 -3.38 -12.78 -46.34
C GLU A 109 -3.24 -11.33 -45.81
N GLY A 110 -2.69 -11.18 -44.60
CA GLY A 110 -2.17 -9.90 -44.08
C GLY A 110 -3.12 -9.05 -43.21
N GLN A 111 -3.77 -9.62 -42.20
CA GLN A 111 -4.36 -8.79 -41.13
C GLN A 111 -3.24 -8.18 -40.28
N HIS A 112 -2.91 -6.91 -40.53
CA HIS A 112 -2.01 -6.14 -39.68
C HIS A 112 -2.83 -5.52 -38.54
N GLY A 113 -2.49 -5.84 -37.28
CA GLY A 113 -3.10 -5.18 -36.13
C GLY A 113 -2.83 -3.68 -36.13
N LEU A 114 -3.72 -2.92 -35.48
CA LEU A 114 -3.59 -1.48 -35.35
C LEU A 114 -2.58 -1.15 -34.24
N LEU A 115 -1.31 -1.12 -34.62
CA LEU A 115 -0.22 -0.69 -33.75
C LEU A 115 -0.25 0.85 -33.59
N GLY A 116 -0.50 1.32 -32.37
CA GLY A 116 -0.54 2.75 -32.11
C GLY A 116 -0.91 3.11 -30.67
N LEU A 117 -1.33 4.37 -30.49
CA LEU A 117 -1.86 4.84 -29.22
C LEU A 117 -3.37 4.60 -29.18
N HIS A 118 -3.83 4.00 -28.09
CA HIS A 118 -5.23 3.70 -27.82
C HIS A 118 -5.66 4.33 -26.51
N CYS A 119 -6.93 4.71 -26.42
CA CYS A 119 -7.57 5.19 -25.21
C CYS A 119 -8.65 4.20 -24.77
N LEU A 120 -8.57 3.72 -23.53
CA LEU A 120 -9.59 2.89 -22.91
C LEU A 120 -10.32 3.68 -21.83
N VAL A 121 -11.62 3.42 -21.71
CA VAL A 121 -12.45 3.91 -20.61
C VAL A 121 -12.91 2.71 -19.80
N LEU A 122 -12.50 2.65 -18.52
CA LEU A 122 -12.92 1.61 -17.60
C LEU A 122 -14.03 2.12 -16.66
N ASN A 123 -15.05 1.29 -16.45
CA ASN A 123 -16.06 1.52 -15.41
C ASN A 123 -15.43 1.27 -14.04
N THR A 124 -15.31 2.33 -13.25
CA THR A 124 -14.87 2.27 -11.86
C THR A 124 -15.96 2.69 -10.87
N SER A 125 -17.21 2.82 -11.32
CA SER A 125 -18.37 3.28 -10.53
C SER A 125 -18.62 2.50 -9.24
N ILE A 126 -18.05 1.31 -9.10
CA ILE A 126 -18.03 0.57 -7.85
C ILE A 126 -17.39 1.36 -6.70
N PHE A 127 -16.33 2.14 -6.97
CA PHE A 127 -15.66 2.97 -5.96
C PHE A 127 -16.53 4.11 -5.44
N SER A 128 -17.40 4.65 -6.30
CA SER A 128 -18.35 5.69 -5.95
C SER A 128 -19.58 5.11 -5.25
N LYS A 129 -20.23 4.12 -5.89
CA LYS A 129 -21.46 3.47 -5.41
C LYS A 129 -21.29 2.75 -4.06
N ARG A 130 -20.08 2.26 -3.76
CA ARG A 130 -19.75 1.56 -2.50
C ARG A 130 -18.71 2.30 -1.68
N LYS A 131 -18.61 3.63 -1.85
CA LYS A 131 -17.64 4.49 -1.16
C LYS A 131 -17.63 4.25 0.36
N THR A 132 -18.80 4.19 0.99
CA THR A 132 -18.90 4.00 2.44
C THR A 132 -18.38 2.64 2.90
N GLU A 133 -18.78 1.57 2.21
CA GLU A 133 -18.39 0.21 2.55
C GLU A 133 -16.90 -0.02 2.31
N LEU A 134 -16.37 0.46 1.18
CA LEU A 134 -14.96 0.35 0.82
C LEU A 134 -14.08 1.18 1.76
N HIS A 135 -14.51 2.39 2.12
CA HIS A 135 -13.80 3.24 3.08
C HIS A 135 -13.64 2.54 4.43
N GLN A 136 -14.73 1.98 4.98
CA GLN A 136 -14.70 1.30 6.26
C GLN A 136 -13.81 0.06 6.22
N VAL A 137 -13.93 -0.78 5.18
CA VAL A 137 -13.09 -1.97 5.05
C VAL A 137 -11.62 -1.61 4.96
N ALA A 138 -11.27 -0.67 4.08
CA ALA A 138 -9.89 -0.22 3.92
C ALA A 138 -9.34 0.38 5.21
N GLN A 139 -10.12 1.20 5.92
CA GLN A 139 -9.67 1.82 7.17
C GLN A 139 -9.33 0.78 8.23
N GLN A 140 -10.20 -0.22 8.45
CA GLN A 140 -9.92 -1.25 9.45
C GLN A 140 -8.78 -2.17 9.00
N ALA A 141 -8.74 -2.57 7.73
CA ALA A 141 -7.69 -3.42 7.21
C ALA A 141 -6.30 -2.75 7.31
N SER A 142 -6.18 -1.47 6.95
CA SER A 142 -4.93 -0.72 7.08
C SER A 142 -4.48 -0.59 8.54
N ASN A 143 -5.41 -0.29 9.46
CA ASN A 143 -5.08 -0.26 10.89
C ASN A 143 -4.58 -1.63 11.39
N ILE A 144 -5.18 -2.73 10.90
CA ILE A 144 -4.75 -4.09 11.25
C ILE A 144 -3.34 -4.37 10.72
N GLU A 145 -3.02 -3.95 9.48
CA GLU A 145 -1.70 -4.12 8.88
C GLU A 145 -0.61 -3.38 9.68
N ASP A 146 -0.85 -2.11 10.02
CA ASP A 146 0.06 -1.30 10.85
C ASP A 146 0.32 -1.97 12.22
N LEU A 147 -0.74 -2.44 12.88
CA LEU A 147 -0.62 -3.11 14.19
C LEU A 147 0.04 -4.48 14.07
N SER A 148 -0.15 -5.19 12.96
CA SER A 148 0.53 -6.47 12.71
C SER A 148 2.04 -6.26 12.60
N GLU A 149 2.50 -5.13 12.04
CA GLU A 149 3.92 -4.77 12.04
C GLU A 149 4.46 -4.49 13.46
N VAL A 150 3.66 -3.89 14.33
CA VAL A 150 4.00 -3.70 15.76
C VAL A 150 4.16 -5.06 16.46
N VAL A 151 3.25 -6.01 16.21
CA VAL A 151 3.35 -7.37 16.76
C VAL A 151 4.61 -8.07 16.25
N ARG A 152 4.86 -8.06 14.94
CA ARG A 152 6.06 -8.65 14.31
C ARG A 152 7.34 -8.10 14.90
N THR A 153 7.44 -6.77 15.01
CA THR A 153 8.62 -6.09 15.57
C THR A 153 8.81 -6.48 17.03
N SER A 154 7.73 -6.51 17.81
CA SER A 154 7.76 -6.89 19.23
C SER A 154 8.27 -8.31 19.43
N LEU A 155 7.79 -9.29 18.66
CA LEU A 155 8.26 -10.68 18.70
C LEU A 155 9.77 -10.79 18.39
N SER A 156 10.22 -10.10 17.34
CA SER A 156 11.63 -10.07 16.92
C SER A 156 12.55 -9.48 18.00
N VAL A 157 12.16 -8.34 18.57
CA VAL A 157 12.92 -7.66 19.63
C VAL A 157 12.97 -8.50 20.90
N MET A 158 11.83 -9.09 21.32
CA MET A 158 11.76 -9.95 22.49
C MET A 158 12.64 -11.20 22.36
N SER A 159 12.63 -11.86 21.19
CA SER A 159 13.45 -13.05 20.94
C SER A 159 14.94 -12.71 21.08
N LYS A 160 15.36 -11.60 20.47
CA LYS A 160 16.75 -11.14 20.56
C LYS A 160 17.18 -10.84 22.00
N ILE A 161 16.41 -10.02 22.73
CA ILE A 161 16.74 -9.63 24.10
C ILE A 161 16.86 -10.85 25.01
N TRP A 162 15.93 -11.80 24.88
CA TRP A 162 15.94 -13.01 25.69
C TRP A 162 17.10 -13.94 25.34
N SER A 163 17.32 -14.19 24.04
CA SER A 163 18.43 -15.02 23.56
C SER A 163 19.78 -14.49 24.04
N ASP A 164 20.02 -13.19 23.97
CA ASP A 164 21.29 -12.58 24.42
C ASP A 164 21.50 -12.79 25.94
N ALA A 165 20.43 -12.71 26.74
CA ALA A 165 20.48 -12.91 28.18
C ALA A 165 20.69 -14.38 28.58
N VAL A 166 19.98 -15.31 27.93
CA VAL A 166 20.12 -16.75 28.15
C VAL A 166 21.48 -17.26 27.66
N HIS A 167 21.99 -16.74 26.54
CA HIS A 167 23.36 -17.00 26.09
C HIS A 167 24.38 -16.59 27.17
N THR A 168 24.22 -15.40 27.76
CA THR A 168 25.10 -14.94 28.86
C THR A 168 25.05 -15.87 30.07
N PHE A 169 23.89 -16.43 30.39
CA PHE A 169 23.74 -17.44 31.44
C PHE A 169 24.50 -18.73 31.08
N HIS A 170 24.22 -19.34 29.93
CA HIS A 170 24.86 -20.58 29.52
C HIS A 170 26.38 -20.43 29.34
N GLU A 171 26.87 -19.32 28.78
CA GLU A 171 28.30 -19.06 28.63
C GLU A 171 29.05 -19.18 29.97
N LYS A 172 28.46 -18.68 31.07
CA LYS A 172 29.06 -18.80 32.40
C LYS A 172 28.83 -20.18 33.01
N PHE A 173 27.59 -20.67 33.00
CA PHE A 173 27.22 -21.90 33.70
C PHE A 173 27.71 -23.19 33.02
N ASN A 174 27.99 -23.18 31.71
CA ASN A 174 28.61 -24.32 31.01
C ASN A 174 30.05 -24.59 31.48
N THR A 175 30.70 -23.60 32.12
CA THR A 175 32.01 -23.79 32.76
C THR A 175 31.95 -24.83 33.89
N VAL A 176 30.78 -25.03 34.52
CA VAL A 176 30.60 -26.06 35.54
C VAL A 176 30.82 -27.45 34.95
N SER A 177 30.21 -27.71 33.78
CA SER A 177 30.35 -29.00 33.09
C SER A 177 31.81 -29.30 32.75
N THR A 178 32.57 -28.31 32.27
CA THR A 178 34.00 -28.49 31.98
C THR A 178 34.80 -28.78 33.26
N LEU A 179 34.52 -28.06 34.35
CA LEU A 179 35.22 -28.27 35.63
C LEU A 179 34.92 -29.63 36.25
N ILE A 180 33.69 -30.13 36.14
CA ILE A 180 33.31 -31.48 36.60
C ILE A 180 34.13 -32.55 35.88
N ILE A 181 34.24 -32.45 34.55
CA ILE A 181 35.03 -33.36 33.72
C ILE A 181 36.52 -33.29 34.10
N ASP A 182 37.07 -32.08 34.27
CA ASP A 182 38.47 -31.88 34.65
C ASP A 182 38.81 -32.47 36.03
N HIS A 183 37.83 -32.53 36.93
CA HIS A 183 37.97 -33.16 38.25
C HIS A 183 37.67 -34.68 38.26
N GLY A 184 37.36 -35.26 37.09
CA GLY A 184 37.10 -36.69 36.94
C GLY A 184 35.82 -37.18 37.62
N LEU A 185 34.79 -36.32 37.70
CA LEU A 185 33.48 -36.69 38.22
C LEU A 185 32.52 -37.05 37.06
N ASP A 186 31.63 -38.01 37.32
CA ASP A 186 30.60 -38.44 36.36
C ASP A 186 29.20 -37.81 36.63
N SER A 187 29.15 -36.74 37.46
CA SER A 187 27.92 -36.04 37.84
C SER A 187 27.53 -34.96 36.83
N THR A 188 26.26 -34.55 36.81
CA THR A 188 25.81 -33.38 36.04
C THR A 188 25.92 -32.09 36.88
N PRO A 189 25.98 -30.90 36.25
CA PRO A 189 25.88 -29.64 36.98
C PRO A 189 24.65 -29.58 37.90
N GLN A 190 23.52 -30.10 37.45
CA GLN A 190 22.28 -30.19 38.23
C GLN A 190 22.45 -31.05 39.48
N ASP A 191 23.11 -32.21 39.38
CA ASP A 191 23.35 -33.10 40.52
C ASP A 191 24.24 -32.44 41.58
N GLU A 192 25.27 -31.72 41.13
CA GLU A 192 26.18 -30.97 42.00
C GLU A 192 25.46 -29.80 42.69
N PHE A 193 24.65 -29.03 41.97
CA PHE A 193 23.84 -27.96 42.56
C PHE A 193 22.75 -28.49 43.51
N LEU A 194 22.11 -29.62 43.20
CA LEU A 194 21.14 -30.27 44.07
C LEU A 194 21.80 -30.79 45.36
N SER A 195 23.02 -31.34 45.25
CA SER A 195 23.81 -31.78 46.41
C SER A 195 24.16 -30.61 47.32
N LEU A 196 24.56 -29.47 46.74
CA LEU A 196 24.81 -28.23 47.48
C LEU A 196 23.53 -27.73 48.18
N LEU A 197 22.39 -27.74 47.49
CA LEU A 197 21.09 -27.35 48.07
C LEU A 197 20.68 -28.27 49.22
N GLY A 198 20.98 -29.57 49.12
CA GLY A 198 20.73 -30.59 50.16
C GLY A 198 21.62 -30.47 51.40
N GLY A 199 22.52 -29.47 51.45
CA GLY A 199 23.40 -29.22 52.59
C GLY A 199 24.72 -29.98 52.56
N ALA A 200 25.09 -30.59 51.43
CA ALA A 200 26.43 -31.14 51.25
C ALA A 200 27.48 -30.02 51.17
N ARG A 201 28.75 -30.35 51.47
CA ARG A 201 29.85 -29.43 51.17
C ARG A 201 29.94 -29.26 49.65
N ALA A 202 30.20 -28.04 49.19
CA ALA A 202 30.48 -27.80 47.78
C ALA A 202 31.62 -28.72 47.31
N SER A 203 31.39 -29.47 46.22
CA SER A 203 32.42 -30.29 45.62
C SER A 203 33.58 -29.42 45.10
N PRO A 204 34.80 -29.97 44.92
CA PRO A 204 35.93 -29.21 44.38
C PRO A 204 35.64 -28.42 43.09
N PRO A 205 34.98 -28.98 42.05
CA PRO A 205 34.66 -28.21 40.85
C PRO A 205 33.65 -27.10 41.10
N LEU A 206 32.62 -27.36 41.93
CA LEU A 206 31.62 -26.35 42.25
C LEU A 206 32.19 -25.23 43.13
N HIS A 207 33.11 -25.55 44.04
CA HIS A 207 33.83 -24.57 44.83
C HIS A 207 34.70 -23.66 43.95
N GLN A 208 35.50 -24.25 43.05
CA GLN A 208 36.30 -23.50 42.08
C GLN A 208 35.43 -22.62 41.19
N PHE A 209 34.27 -23.12 40.74
CA PHE A 209 33.34 -22.34 39.93
C PHE A 209 32.79 -21.13 40.69
N LEU A 210 32.26 -21.35 41.90
CA LEU A 210 31.61 -20.30 42.70
C LEU A 210 32.60 -19.25 43.22
N GLU A 211 33.85 -19.65 43.51
CA GLU A 211 34.89 -18.76 43.99
C GLU A 211 35.63 -18.03 42.87
N ASN A 212 36.15 -18.78 41.89
CA ASN A 212 37.16 -18.27 40.97
C ASN A 212 36.62 -17.97 39.57
N SER A 213 35.68 -18.78 39.06
CA SER A 213 35.16 -18.63 37.69
C SER A 213 34.00 -17.65 37.58
N LEU A 214 32.99 -17.80 38.45
CA LEU A 214 31.80 -16.95 38.49
C LEU A 214 31.99 -15.79 39.47
N GLY A 215 32.31 -16.11 40.74
CA GLY A 215 32.42 -15.15 41.82
C GLY A 215 31.11 -14.37 42.11
N GLU A 216 31.10 -13.56 43.18
CA GLU A 216 29.93 -12.74 43.53
C GLU A 216 29.60 -11.71 42.43
N ALA A 217 30.62 -11.06 41.86
CA ALA A 217 30.46 -10.04 40.84
C ALA A 217 29.93 -10.60 39.51
N GLY A 218 30.41 -11.78 39.08
CA GLY A 218 29.91 -12.44 37.88
C GLY A 218 28.48 -12.94 38.05
N LEU A 219 28.17 -13.54 39.21
CA LEU A 219 26.80 -13.95 39.56
C LEU A 219 25.82 -12.78 39.52
N LYS A 220 26.16 -11.66 40.18
CA LYS A 220 25.33 -10.44 40.16
C LYS A 220 25.14 -9.90 38.74
N ARG A 221 26.17 -9.98 37.87
CA ARG A 221 26.08 -9.55 36.48
C ARG A 221 25.13 -10.42 35.66
N VAL A 222 25.25 -11.74 35.75
CA VAL A 222 24.36 -12.69 35.05
C VAL A 222 22.93 -12.54 35.56
N ALA A 223 22.74 -12.46 36.88
CA ALA A 223 21.43 -12.25 37.48
C ALA A 223 20.78 -10.93 37.03
N LYS A 224 21.56 -9.85 36.90
CA LYS A 224 21.07 -8.56 36.38
C LYS A 224 20.69 -8.67 34.90
N ALA A 225 21.46 -9.39 34.09
CA ALA A 225 21.19 -9.57 32.67
C ALA A 225 19.86 -10.31 32.44
N VAL A 226 19.69 -11.50 33.06
CA VAL A 226 18.49 -12.33 32.89
C VAL A 226 17.24 -11.66 33.48
N ASN A 227 17.31 -11.13 34.70
CA ASN A 227 16.17 -10.41 35.30
C ASN A 227 15.86 -9.11 34.55
N GLY A 228 16.88 -8.43 34.00
CA GLY A 228 16.70 -7.24 33.19
C GLY A 228 15.96 -7.54 31.89
N ALA A 229 16.39 -8.57 31.16
CA ALA A 229 15.71 -9.05 29.96
C ALA A 229 14.27 -9.47 30.26
N GLY A 230 14.03 -10.22 31.34
CA GLY A 230 12.69 -10.61 31.75
C GLY A 230 11.74 -9.43 32.00
N LYS A 231 12.21 -8.37 32.64
CA LYS A 231 11.43 -7.13 32.84
C LYS A 231 11.18 -6.38 31.55
N GLU A 232 12.19 -6.30 30.68
CA GLU A 232 12.06 -5.63 29.39
C GLU A 232 11.04 -6.34 28.50
N LEU A 233 11.08 -7.68 28.44
CA LEU A 233 10.07 -8.47 27.74
C LEU A 233 8.67 -8.21 28.29
N GLN A 234 8.49 -8.16 29.62
CA GLN A 234 7.19 -7.84 30.21
C GLN A 234 6.68 -6.46 29.79
N LEU A 235 7.55 -5.45 29.74
CA LEU A 235 7.19 -4.11 29.28
C LEU A 235 6.81 -4.11 27.80
N ILE A 236 7.59 -4.76 26.93
CA ILE A 236 7.25 -4.89 25.50
C ILE A 236 5.89 -5.54 25.32
N VAL A 237 5.57 -6.56 26.12
CA VAL A 237 4.25 -7.18 26.02
C VAL A 237 3.13 -6.23 26.45
N LEU A 238 3.26 -5.61 27.62
CA LEU A 238 2.20 -4.77 28.20
C LEU A 238 2.00 -3.46 27.42
N ASP A 239 3.06 -2.86 26.92
CA ASP A 239 3.03 -1.53 26.30
C ASP A 239 2.83 -1.60 24.78
N HIS A 240 3.15 -2.72 24.13
CA HIS A 240 3.13 -2.84 22.66
C HIS A 240 2.36 -4.05 22.15
N LEU A 241 2.78 -5.27 22.50
CA LEU A 241 2.24 -6.49 21.90
C LEU A 241 0.76 -6.73 22.26
N GLN A 242 0.42 -6.67 23.55
CA GLN A 242 -0.93 -6.94 24.02
C GLN A 242 -1.91 -5.85 23.54
N PRO A 243 -1.62 -4.54 23.70
CA PRO A 243 -2.49 -3.50 23.13
C PRO A 243 -2.70 -3.66 21.62
N ALA A 244 -1.64 -3.99 20.86
CA ALA A 244 -1.77 -4.21 19.43
C ALA A 244 -2.67 -5.40 19.10
N ALA A 245 -2.50 -6.54 19.77
CA ALA A 245 -3.33 -7.72 19.59
C ALA A 245 -4.81 -7.45 19.96
N GLU A 246 -5.07 -6.69 21.03
CA GLU A 246 -6.42 -6.33 21.46
C GLU A 246 -7.10 -5.42 20.46
N ILE A 247 -6.39 -4.41 19.94
CA ILE A 247 -6.93 -3.51 18.92
C ILE A 247 -7.16 -4.27 17.61
N ILE A 248 -6.26 -5.17 17.20
CA ILE A 248 -6.49 -6.05 16.04
C ILE A 248 -7.79 -6.86 16.23
N GLY A 249 -7.96 -7.48 17.41
CA GLY A 249 -9.16 -8.23 17.77
C GLY A 249 -10.44 -7.38 17.70
N PHE A 250 -10.37 -6.12 18.15
CA PHE A 250 -11.47 -5.17 18.03
C PHE A 250 -11.81 -4.86 16.57
N ARG A 251 -10.80 -4.52 15.76
CA ARG A 251 -10.95 -4.10 14.35
C ARG A 251 -11.47 -5.23 13.46
N ILE A 252 -10.97 -6.46 13.65
CA ILE A 252 -11.50 -7.62 12.93
C ILE A 252 -12.93 -7.95 13.40
N GLY A 253 -13.25 -7.70 14.68
CA GLY A 253 -14.61 -7.81 15.21
C GLY A 253 -15.59 -6.84 14.55
N GLU A 254 -15.17 -5.60 14.27
CA GLU A 254 -15.95 -4.63 13.49
C GLU A 254 -16.21 -5.15 12.07
N LEU A 255 -15.15 -5.57 11.36
CA LEU A 255 -15.26 -6.14 10.01
C LEU A 255 -16.16 -7.38 9.95
N ARG A 256 -16.07 -8.24 10.96
CA ARG A 256 -16.98 -9.37 11.14
C ARG A 256 -18.42 -8.91 11.29
N GLY A 257 -18.69 -7.86 12.08
CA GLY A 257 -20.00 -7.25 12.19
C GLY A 257 -20.54 -6.77 10.84
N LEU A 258 -19.69 -6.08 10.06
CA LEU A 258 -20.03 -5.59 8.72
C LEU A 258 -20.32 -6.74 7.74
N SER A 259 -19.55 -7.83 7.79
CA SER A 259 -19.71 -8.99 6.91
C SER A 259 -21.09 -9.66 7.02
N LYS A 260 -21.72 -9.58 8.20
CA LYS A 260 -23.08 -10.11 8.44
C LYS A 260 -24.15 -9.31 7.72
N TRP A 261 -23.90 -8.04 7.38
CA TRP A 261 -24.80 -7.24 6.56
C TRP A 261 -24.61 -7.53 5.07
N ARG A 262 -24.99 -8.75 4.67
CA ARG A 262 -24.78 -9.30 3.32
C ARG A 262 -25.32 -8.39 2.20
N ALA A 263 -26.44 -7.70 2.43
CA ALA A 263 -27.02 -6.79 1.44
C ALA A 263 -26.09 -5.62 1.05
N ARG A 264 -25.21 -5.18 1.97
CA ARG A 264 -24.25 -4.09 1.72
C ARG A 264 -22.85 -4.62 1.37
N TYR A 265 -22.31 -5.53 2.17
CA TYR A 265 -20.88 -5.89 2.08
C TYR A 265 -20.57 -7.11 1.21
N LYS A 266 -21.54 -8.03 0.98
CA LYS A 266 -21.32 -9.17 0.08
C LYS A 266 -20.96 -8.71 -1.33
N GLY A 267 -21.54 -7.58 -1.75
CA GLY A 267 -21.27 -6.98 -3.06
C GLY A 267 -19.83 -6.47 -3.22
N ILE A 268 -19.10 -6.22 -2.15
CA ILE A 268 -17.69 -5.81 -2.21
C ILE A 268 -16.73 -6.94 -1.79
N GLY A 269 -17.23 -8.17 -1.67
CA GLY A 269 -16.39 -9.35 -1.40
C GLY A 269 -16.10 -9.63 0.07
N LEU A 270 -16.70 -8.92 1.02
CA LEU A 270 -16.50 -9.20 2.44
C LEU A 270 -17.24 -10.49 2.84
N ASP A 271 -16.49 -11.60 2.96
CA ASP A 271 -17.05 -12.92 3.26
C ASP A 271 -17.19 -13.18 4.76
N GLU A 272 -18.38 -13.61 5.17
CA GLU A 272 -18.72 -13.85 6.58
C GLU A 272 -17.90 -15.00 7.19
N LYS A 273 -17.65 -16.09 6.45
CA LYS A 273 -16.94 -17.25 6.99
C LYS A 273 -15.46 -16.96 7.15
N LEU A 274 -14.86 -16.27 6.19
CA LEU A 274 -13.47 -15.83 6.30
C LEU A 274 -13.29 -14.85 7.46
N MET A 275 -14.24 -13.91 7.65
CA MET A 275 -14.19 -12.98 8.79
C MET A 275 -14.44 -13.66 10.13
N ASP A 276 -15.31 -14.68 10.20
CA ASP A 276 -15.49 -15.51 11.39
C ASP A 276 -14.17 -16.23 11.76
N ASN A 277 -13.51 -16.87 10.78
CA ASN A 277 -12.22 -17.54 10.99
C ASN A 277 -11.10 -16.55 11.38
N ALA A 278 -11.04 -15.39 10.73
CA ALA A 278 -10.08 -14.33 11.06
C ALA A 278 -10.27 -13.85 12.52
N THR A 279 -11.51 -13.64 12.93
CA THR A 279 -11.82 -13.23 14.31
C THR A 279 -11.41 -14.30 15.32
N GLU A 280 -11.62 -15.58 14.98
CA GLU A 280 -11.17 -16.70 15.79
C GLU A 280 -9.64 -16.72 15.95
N ARG A 281 -8.88 -16.52 14.86
CA ARG A 281 -7.41 -16.45 14.89
C ARG A 281 -6.89 -15.29 15.75
N ALA A 282 -7.51 -14.12 15.66
CA ALA A 282 -7.17 -12.98 16.53
C ALA A 282 -7.40 -13.30 18.01
N GLY A 283 -8.50 -14.01 18.33
CA GLY A 283 -8.78 -14.48 19.69
C GLY A 283 -7.74 -15.47 20.20
N MET A 284 -7.26 -16.40 19.36
CA MET A 284 -6.20 -17.34 19.71
C MET A 284 -4.87 -16.64 20.01
N LEU A 285 -4.51 -15.64 19.19
CA LEU A 285 -3.32 -14.82 19.43
C LEU A 285 -3.36 -14.18 20.82
N LEU A 286 -4.50 -13.59 21.20
CA LEU A 286 -4.68 -13.01 22.54
C LEU A 286 -4.47 -14.03 23.67
N VAL A 287 -5.00 -15.25 23.50
CA VAL A 287 -4.77 -16.33 24.48
C VAL A 287 -3.29 -16.71 24.56
N GLN A 288 -2.56 -16.71 23.44
CA GLN A 288 -1.13 -16.96 23.43
C GLN A 288 -0.32 -15.84 24.09
N VAL A 289 -0.67 -14.57 23.87
CA VAL A 289 -0.03 -13.42 24.54
C VAL A 289 -0.16 -13.56 26.07
N GLU A 290 -1.37 -13.87 26.55
CA GLU A 290 -1.64 -14.11 27.97
C GLU A 290 -0.86 -15.31 28.52
N ARG A 291 -0.83 -16.42 27.78
CA ARG A 291 -0.07 -17.61 28.17
C ARG A 291 1.42 -17.31 28.26
N PHE A 292 1.97 -16.63 27.24
CA PHE A 292 3.38 -16.25 27.20
C PHE A 292 3.73 -15.40 28.42
N MET A 293 2.90 -14.41 28.76
CA MET A 293 3.14 -13.56 29.94
C MET A 293 3.19 -14.34 31.25
N ARG A 294 2.30 -15.33 31.43
CA ARG A 294 2.31 -16.19 32.64
C ARG A 294 3.56 -17.05 32.71
N VAL A 295 3.99 -17.62 31.59
CA VAL A 295 5.21 -18.44 31.54
C VAL A 295 6.45 -17.58 31.79
N LEU A 296 6.55 -16.43 31.14
CA LEU A 296 7.63 -15.46 31.34
C LEU A 296 7.74 -15.07 32.82
N ALA A 297 6.61 -14.69 33.45
CA ALA A 297 6.60 -14.33 34.87
C ALA A 297 7.09 -15.48 35.77
N SER A 298 6.64 -16.71 35.51
CA SER A 298 7.09 -17.91 36.24
C SER A 298 8.59 -18.16 36.08
N VAL A 299 9.09 -18.08 34.85
CA VAL A 299 10.51 -18.32 34.52
C VAL A 299 11.41 -17.28 35.19
N VAL A 300 11.06 -15.99 35.06
CA VAL A 300 11.81 -14.89 35.68
C VAL A 300 11.82 -15.04 37.22
N GLN A 301 10.70 -15.43 37.81
CA GLN A 301 10.64 -15.68 39.26
C GLN A 301 11.54 -16.84 39.68
N GLN A 302 11.60 -17.92 38.91
CA GLN A 302 12.46 -19.06 39.21
C GLN A 302 13.95 -18.73 39.06
N PHE A 303 14.34 -18.01 38.00
CA PHE A 303 15.71 -17.48 37.86
C PHE A 303 16.10 -16.57 39.04
N SER A 304 15.23 -15.64 39.42
CA SER A 304 15.46 -14.74 40.56
C SER A 304 15.66 -15.51 41.87
N ASN A 305 14.84 -16.54 42.11
CA ASN A 305 14.96 -17.40 43.29
C ASN A 305 16.25 -18.23 43.28
N PHE A 306 16.62 -18.79 42.12
CA PHE A 306 17.88 -19.51 41.92
C PHE A 306 19.09 -18.62 42.20
N PHE A 307 19.16 -17.42 41.61
CA PHE A 307 20.27 -16.49 41.83
C PHE A 307 20.34 -16.00 43.27
N SER A 308 19.20 -15.80 43.94
CA SER A 308 19.16 -15.42 45.36
C SER A 308 19.75 -16.52 46.26
N TRP A 309 19.38 -17.78 45.99
CA TRP A 309 19.97 -18.94 46.67
C TRP A 309 21.47 -19.08 46.39
N LEU A 310 21.86 -18.96 45.12
CA LEU A 310 23.25 -19.13 44.73
C LEU A 310 24.15 -18.04 45.32
N LEU A 311 23.66 -16.80 45.38
CA LEU A 311 24.38 -15.68 45.99
C LEU A 311 24.60 -15.91 47.48
N LYS A 312 23.59 -16.43 48.19
CA LYS A 312 23.72 -16.86 49.59
C LYS A 312 24.79 -17.94 49.73
N SER A 313 24.82 -18.91 48.81
CA SER A 313 25.80 -20.00 48.83
C SER A 313 27.22 -19.48 48.62
N VAL A 314 27.43 -18.55 47.68
CA VAL A 314 28.72 -17.87 47.46
C VAL A 314 29.17 -17.13 48.73
N LYS A 315 28.30 -16.33 49.36
CA LYS A 315 28.64 -15.59 50.60
C LYS A 315 29.02 -16.51 51.76
N ILE A 316 28.31 -17.63 51.93
CA ILE A 316 28.63 -18.63 52.96
C ILE A 316 30.00 -19.24 52.70
N LEU A 317 30.33 -19.57 51.44
CA LEU A 317 31.64 -20.10 51.07
C LEU A 317 32.77 -19.10 51.36
N MET A 318 32.53 -17.80 51.16
CA MET A 318 33.51 -16.73 51.45
C MET A 318 33.56 -16.32 52.92
N ALA A 319 32.80 -16.96 53.80
CA ALA A 319 32.64 -16.58 55.21
C ALA A 319 32.21 -15.11 55.42
N GLU A 320 31.46 -14.55 54.47
CA GLU A 320 30.91 -13.20 54.53
C GLU A 320 29.56 -13.17 55.26
N PRO A 321 29.21 -12.07 55.98
CA PRO A 321 27.89 -11.93 56.58
C PRO A 321 26.81 -11.92 55.50
N SER A 322 25.94 -12.94 55.53
CA SER A 322 24.77 -13.01 54.65
C SER A 322 23.59 -12.31 55.32
N ASP A 323 23.21 -11.13 54.81
CA ASP A 323 21.84 -10.65 54.98
C ASP A 323 20.89 -11.74 54.44
N GLN A 324 19.91 -12.16 55.24
CA GLN A 324 19.03 -13.27 54.89
C GLN A 324 18.09 -12.85 53.74
N LEU A 325 18.51 -13.02 52.50
CA LEU A 325 17.59 -13.05 51.37
C LEU A 325 16.80 -14.37 51.46
N PRO A 326 15.46 -14.32 51.70
CA PRO A 326 14.66 -15.53 51.71
C PRO A 326 14.63 -16.12 50.30
N PHE A 327 14.86 -17.43 50.19
CA PHE A 327 14.69 -18.20 48.96
C PHE A 327 13.81 -19.42 49.27
N ASN A 328 13.07 -19.90 48.27
CA ASN A 328 12.27 -21.11 48.37
C ASN A 328 13.05 -22.29 47.75
N SER A 329 13.40 -23.29 48.57
CA SER A 329 14.16 -24.46 48.12
C SER A 329 13.43 -25.33 47.10
N GLU A 330 12.10 -25.43 47.18
CA GLU A 330 11.29 -26.18 46.21
C GLU A 330 11.38 -25.56 44.81
N LEU A 331 11.32 -24.23 44.73
CA LEU A 331 11.49 -23.50 43.47
C LEU A 331 12.89 -23.65 42.88
N VAL A 332 13.94 -23.78 43.72
CA VAL A 332 15.30 -24.08 43.24
C VAL A 332 15.36 -25.50 42.65
N ILE A 333 14.71 -26.48 43.29
CA ILE A 333 14.65 -27.85 42.76
C ILE A 333 13.93 -27.88 41.40
N ILE A 334 12.81 -27.16 41.29
CA ILE A 334 12.06 -27.06 40.02
C ILE A 334 12.94 -26.41 38.95
N PHE A 335 13.60 -25.30 39.27
CA PHE A 335 14.52 -24.63 38.34
C PHE A 335 15.62 -25.58 37.84
N LEU A 336 16.31 -26.27 38.76
CA LEU A 336 17.40 -27.18 38.41
C LEU A 336 16.94 -28.35 37.53
N LYS A 337 15.71 -28.86 37.77
CA LYS A 337 15.17 -29.98 36.99
C LYS A 337 14.63 -29.57 35.62
N PHE A 338 14.03 -28.39 35.50
CA PHE A 338 13.22 -28.03 34.32
C PHE A 338 13.70 -26.80 33.56
N LEU A 339 14.44 -25.87 34.18
CA LEU A 339 14.84 -24.59 33.55
C LEU A 339 16.35 -24.43 33.40
N TYR A 340 17.17 -25.26 34.03
CA TYR A 340 18.63 -25.14 33.94
C TYR A 340 19.14 -25.36 32.52
N ASP A 341 18.60 -26.36 31.81
CA ASP A 341 18.95 -26.70 30.43
C ASP A 341 17.81 -26.49 29.42
N GLN A 342 16.64 -26.01 29.87
CA GLN A 342 15.50 -25.74 28.98
C GLN A 342 15.12 -24.27 28.99
N ASP A 343 14.71 -23.78 27.83
CA ASP A 343 14.26 -22.42 27.63
C ASP A 343 12.79 -22.37 27.15
N PRO A 344 11.82 -22.47 28.09
CA PRO A 344 10.41 -22.42 27.73
C PRO A 344 9.95 -21.06 27.21
N VAL A 345 10.69 -19.97 27.48
CA VAL A 345 10.36 -18.65 26.95
C VAL A 345 10.66 -18.62 25.46
N ARG A 346 11.85 -19.10 25.05
CA ARG A 346 12.21 -19.25 23.63
C ARG A 346 11.26 -20.20 22.90
N GLN A 347 10.95 -21.35 23.50
CA GLN A 347 10.03 -22.35 22.90
C GLN A 347 8.62 -21.79 22.65
N LEU A 348 8.14 -20.84 23.45
CA LEU A 348 6.84 -20.22 23.24
C LEU A 348 6.88 -18.99 22.33
N LEU A 349 8.05 -18.39 22.13
CA LEU A 349 8.19 -17.13 21.41
C LEU A 349 8.56 -17.34 19.94
N GLU A 350 9.45 -18.28 19.64
CA GLU A 350 10.03 -18.46 18.30
C GLU A 350 9.25 -19.48 17.47
N ILE A 351 9.50 -19.50 16.15
CA ILE A 351 8.96 -20.54 15.26
C ILE A 351 9.70 -21.84 15.57
N SER A 352 8.98 -22.95 15.70
CA SER A 352 9.61 -24.25 15.98
C SER A 352 10.55 -24.68 14.85
N GLU A 353 11.76 -25.12 15.21
CA GLU A 353 12.70 -25.72 14.26
C GLU A 353 12.32 -27.20 14.04
N GLY A 354 11.39 -27.46 13.11
CA GLY A 354 10.90 -28.81 12.76
C GLY A 354 9.49 -29.12 13.30
N ASP A 355 9.10 -30.40 13.37
CA ASP A 355 7.76 -30.83 13.84
C ASP A 355 7.60 -30.80 15.39
N SER A 356 8.43 -30.04 16.11
CA SER A 356 8.39 -30.00 17.57
C SER A 356 7.24 -29.12 18.07
N SER A 357 6.11 -29.73 18.39
CA SER A 357 4.97 -29.06 19.00
C SER A 357 5.17 -28.79 20.50
N VAL A 358 4.62 -27.69 21.02
CA VAL A 358 4.59 -27.42 22.46
C VAL A 358 3.73 -28.48 23.16
N GLU A 359 4.29 -29.16 24.16
CA GLU A 359 3.54 -30.15 24.93
C GLU A 359 2.44 -29.49 25.77
N VAL A 360 1.23 -30.05 25.68
CA VAL A 360 0.05 -29.63 26.45
C VAL A 360 -0.50 -30.86 27.16
N ASP A 361 -0.79 -30.72 28.45
CA ASP A 361 -1.28 -31.83 29.25
C ASP A 361 -2.68 -32.31 28.78
N LEU A 362 -2.96 -33.60 29.02
CA LEU A 362 -4.18 -34.25 28.57
C LEU A 362 -5.46 -33.61 29.17
N GLU A 363 -5.38 -33.09 30.40
CA GLU A 363 -6.52 -32.48 31.07
C GLU A 363 -6.87 -31.14 30.42
N THR A 364 -5.88 -30.30 30.13
CA THR A 364 -6.04 -29.05 29.40
C THR A 364 -6.61 -29.31 28.00
N MET A 365 -6.07 -30.30 27.27
CA MET A 365 -6.61 -30.67 25.95
C MET A 365 -8.08 -31.14 26.02
N GLN A 366 -8.47 -31.84 27.09
CA GLN A 366 -9.86 -32.25 27.30
C GLN A 366 -10.76 -31.03 27.59
N ARG A 367 -10.28 -30.07 28.37
CA ARG A 367 -11.01 -28.81 28.64
C ARG A 367 -11.19 -27.98 27.37
N ILE A 368 -10.17 -27.89 26.51
CA ILE A 368 -10.28 -27.22 25.20
C ILE A 368 -11.37 -27.86 24.34
N LYS A 369 -11.39 -29.20 24.25
CA LYS A 369 -12.43 -29.94 23.51
C LYS A 369 -13.84 -29.66 24.06
N GLN A 370 -13.98 -29.53 25.37
CA GLN A 370 -15.25 -29.15 25.99
C GLN A 370 -15.63 -27.71 25.66
N LEU A 371 -14.68 -26.76 25.72
CA LEU A 371 -14.93 -25.36 25.37
C LEU A 371 -15.38 -25.21 23.91
N ALA A 372 -14.76 -25.94 22.98
CA ALA A 372 -15.19 -25.97 21.59
C ALA A 372 -16.67 -26.41 21.44
N HIS A 373 -17.12 -27.38 22.25
CA HIS A 373 -18.54 -27.78 22.28
C HIS A 373 -19.48 -26.69 22.81
N PHE A 374 -18.98 -25.78 23.65
CA PHE A 374 -19.72 -24.64 24.19
C PHE A 374 -19.58 -23.35 23.35
N GLY A 375 -19.06 -23.44 22.13
CA GLY A 375 -18.88 -22.28 21.25
C GLY A 375 -17.57 -21.52 21.44
N GLY A 376 -16.58 -22.17 22.07
CA GLY A 376 -15.18 -21.74 22.01
C GLY A 376 -14.57 -21.98 20.62
N PHE A 377 -13.26 -21.86 20.54
CA PHE A 377 -12.52 -22.02 19.30
C PHE A 377 -12.69 -23.42 18.67
N SER A 378 -12.84 -23.44 17.35
CA SER A 378 -12.88 -24.59 16.46
C SER A 378 -11.50 -25.22 16.24
N ASP A 379 -10.43 -24.44 16.17
CA ASP A 379 -9.06 -24.97 16.18
C ASP A 379 -8.68 -25.36 17.61
N LEU A 380 -8.30 -26.63 17.80
CA LEU A 380 -7.95 -27.20 19.10
C LEU A 380 -6.43 -27.26 19.33
N GLU A 381 -5.64 -27.00 18.28
CA GLU A 381 -4.19 -27.18 18.30
C GLU A 381 -3.48 -25.87 18.66
N TYR A 382 -4.21 -24.78 18.89
CA TYR A 382 -3.63 -23.45 19.11
C TYR A 382 -2.65 -23.42 20.28
N LEU A 383 -2.88 -24.16 21.38
CA LEU A 383 -1.92 -24.23 22.51
C LEU A 383 -0.67 -25.07 22.23
N LYS A 384 -0.65 -25.85 21.15
CA LYS A 384 0.55 -26.59 20.74
C LYS A 384 1.47 -25.76 19.86
N ARG A 385 0.96 -24.63 19.36
CA ARG A 385 1.72 -23.67 18.57
C ARG A 385 2.35 -22.61 19.45
N THR A 386 3.43 -22.05 18.95
CA THR A 386 4.12 -20.92 19.57
C THR A 386 3.36 -19.61 19.29
N LEU A 387 3.74 -18.55 19.99
CA LEU A 387 3.19 -17.22 19.78
C LEU A 387 3.47 -16.70 18.36
N ALA A 388 4.67 -16.93 17.84
CA ALA A 388 5.02 -16.56 16.46
C ALA A 388 4.23 -17.37 15.43
N GLU A 389 4.01 -18.67 15.67
CA GLU A 389 3.22 -19.51 14.77
C GLU A 389 1.75 -19.09 14.74
N GLU A 390 1.13 -18.81 15.90
CA GLU A 390 -0.25 -18.30 15.93
C GLU A 390 -0.38 -16.93 15.27
N PHE A 391 0.63 -16.06 15.42
CA PHE A 391 0.68 -14.80 14.69
C PHE A 391 0.73 -15.04 13.17
N GLN A 392 1.59 -15.92 12.67
CA GLN A 392 1.64 -16.26 11.23
C GLN A 392 0.33 -16.85 10.70
N GLN A 393 -0.34 -17.71 11.48
CA GLN A 393 -1.65 -18.24 11.11
C GLN A 393 -2.72 -17.14 11.01
N MET A 394 -2.69 -16.18 11.94
CA MET A 394 -3.56 -15.01 11.89
C MET A 394 -3.28 -14.17 10.63
N GLU A 395 -2.02 -13.87 10.32
CA GLU A 395 -1.66 -13.07 9.15
C GLU A 395 -2.08 -13.74 7.84
N SER A 396 -1.82 -15.05 7.70
CA SER A 396 -2.27 -15.81 6.53
C SER A 396 -3.79 -15.76 6.38
N CYS A 397 -4.52 -15.95 7.48
CA CYS A 397 -5.98 -15.90 7.46
C CYS A 397 -6.52 -14.51 7.11
N PHE A 398 -5.85 -13.43 7.54
CA PHE A 398 -6.24 -12.07 7.20
C PHE A 398 -6.01 -11.79 5.72
N ASN A 399 -4.88 -12.22 5.17
CA ASN A 399 -4.60 -12.12 3.75
C ASN A 399 -5.69 -12.81 2.91
N ASP A 400 -6.05 -14.05 3.25
CA ASP A 400 -7.12 -14.78 2.56
C ASP A 400 -8.47 -14.03 2.66
N ALA A 401 -8.75 -13.43 3.80
CA ALA A 401 -9.99 -12.71 4.06
C ALA A 401 -10.07 -11.37 3.28
N PHE A 402 -8.94 -10.69 3.08
CA PHE A 402 -8.83 -9.44 2.32
C PHE A 402 -8.62 -9.64 0.81
N GLU A 403 -8.16 -10.82 0.38
CA GLU A 403 -8.07 -11.23 -1.03
C GLU A 403 -9.46 -11.30 -1.69
N MET A 404 -10.51 -11.62 -0.93
CA MET A 404 -11.88 -11.71 -1.44
C MET A 404 -12.44 -10.35 -1.87
N PRO A 405 -12.35 -9.28 -1.07
CA PRO A 405 -12.61 -7.93 -1.56
C PRO A 405 -11.77 -7.54 -2.78
N PHE A 406 -10.47 -7.80 -2.74
CA PHE A 406 -9.56 -7.49 -3.83
C PHE A 406 -9.99 -8.13 -5.16
N SER A 407 -10.23 -9.43 -5.17
CA SER A 407 -10.68 -10.18 -6.35
C SER A 407 -12.09 -9.80 -6.80
N THR A 408 -13.01 -9.56 -5.86
CA THR A 408 -14.40 -9.18 -6.16
C THR A 408 -14.47 -7.82 -6.85
N ILE A 409 -13.69 -6.85 -6.38
CA ILE A 409 -13.64 -5.53 -7.00
C ILE A 409 -12.91 -5.60 -8.34
N SER A 410 -11.79 -6.31 -8.43
CA SER A 410 -11.06 -6.53 -9.69
C SER A 410 -11.97 -7.07 -10.80
N GLY A 411 -12.82 -8.06 -10.49
CA GLY A 411 -13.77 -8.63 -11.44
C GLY A 411 -14.92 -7.70 -11.87
N LYS A 412 -15.10 -6.55 -11.21
CA LYS A 412 -16.12 -5.54 -11.54
C LYS A 412 -15.60 -4.37 -12.36
N LEU A 413 -14.29 -4.30 -12.56
CA LEU A 413 -13.67 -3.24 -13.34
C LEU A 413 -13.67 -3.71 -14.80
N LEU A 414 -14.57 -3.13 -15.59
CA LEU A 414 -14.82 -3.52 -16.98
C LEU A 414 -14.41 -2.39 -17.93
N CYS A 415 -13.98 -2.75 -19.14
CA CYS A 415 -13.79 -1.78 -20.21
C CYS A 415 -15.15 -1.42 -20.82
N GLU A 416 -15.53 -0.15 -20.78
CA GLU A 416 -16.76 0.35 -21.41
C GLU A 416 -16.53 0.73 -22.86
N ASP A 417 -15.40 1.39 -23.14
CA ASP A 417 -15.11 1.93 -24.47
C ASP A 417 -13.61 1.84 -24.80
N LEU A 418 -13.31 1.77 -26.09
CA LEU A 418 -11.95 1.78 -26.64
C LEU A 418 -11.91 2.63 -27.92
N LEU A 419 -11.03 3.63 -27.91
CA LEU A 419 -10.84 4.57 -28.99
C LEU A 419 -9.40 4.45 -29.55
N PRO A 420 -9.22 3.93 -30.79
CA PRO A 420 -7.95 3.98 -31.50
C PRO A 420 -7.64 5.43 -31.92
N LEU A 421 -6.59 6.04 -31.35
CA LEU A 421 -6.28 7.45 -31.56
C LEU A 421 -5.47 7.65 -32.85
N PHE A 422 -4.22 7.16 -32.89
CA PHE A 422 -3.34 7.32 -34.05
C PHE A 422 -2.27 6.20 -34.13
N PRO A 423 -1.75 5.89 -35.35
CA PRO A 423 -0.74 4.85 -35.55
C PRO A 423 0.63 5.27 -35.01
N ILE A 424 1.46 4.30 -34.61
CA ILE A 424 2.87 4.54 -34.28
C ILE A 424 3.75 3.73 -35.24
N ALA A 425 4.72 4.38 -35.87
CA ALA A 425 5.59 3.75 -36.87
C ALA A 425 6.35 2.53 -36.30
N SER A 426 6.38 1.44 -37.07
CA SER A 426 7.02 0.17 -36.69
C SER A 426 8.52 0.26 -36.38
N SER A 427 9.22 1.29 -36.86
CA SER A 427 10.63 1.57 -36.57
C SER A 427 10.86 2.09 -35.14
N SER A 428 9.82 2.60 -34.47
CA SER A 428 9.82 3.11 -33.10
C SER A 428 9.82 1.98 -32.03
N LYS A 429 9.76 0.70 -32.43
CA LYS A 429 9.70 -0.46 -31.50
C LYS A 429 10.88 -0.58 -30.52
N LEU A 430 11.97 0.16 -30.73
CA LEU A 430 13.22 0.04 -29.95
C LEU A 430 13.28 0.95 -28.71
N LYS A 431 12.37 1.92 -28.54
CA LYS A 431 12.28 2.76 -27.34
C LYS A 431 10.81 3.04 -26.98
N PRO A 432 10.42 3.02 -25.69
CA PRO A 432 9.07 3.41 -25.28
C PRO A 432 8.83 4.86 -25.70
N TYR A 433 7.99 5.06 -26.70
CA TYR A 433 7.62 6.37 -27.20
C TYR A 433 6.73 7.06 -26.15
N LYS A 434 7.30 8.02 -25.42
CA LYS A 434 6.57 8.84 -24.46
C LYS A 434 5.90 9.99 -25.21
N VAL A 435 4.62 9.82 -25.51
CA VAL A 435 3.79 10.90 -26.05
C VAL A 435 3.51 11.89 -24.92
N PRO A 436 3.84 13.19 -25.06
CA PRO A 436 3.32 14.22 -24.18
C PRO A 436 1.80 14.17 -24.21
N ALA A 437 1.19 13.79 -23.09
CA ALA A 437 -0.25 13.61 -22.97
C ALA A 437 -0.74 14.06 -21.60
N SER A 438 -1.88 14.75 -21.57
CA SER A 438 -2.57 15.18 -20.37
C SER A 438 -4.01 14.68 -20.37
N VAL A 439 -4.51 14.34 -19.18
CA VAL A 439 -5.89 13.92 -18.97
C VAL A 439 -6.40 14.65 -17.74
N SER A 440 -7.58 15.26 -17.85
CA SER A 440 -8.24 15.92 -16.73
C SER A 440 -9.75 15.75 -16.81
N TYR A 441 -10.42 16.09 -15.71
CA TYR A 441 -11.87 16.14 -15.61
C TYR A 441 -12.27 17.54 -15.16
N ASN A 442 -13.07 18.22 -15.97
CA ASN A 442 -13.64 19.51 -15.62
C ASN A 442 -15.11 19.35 -15.20
N GLU A 443 -15.55 20.19 -14.27
CA GLU A 443 -16.96 20.28 -13.91
C GLU A 443 -17.63 21.26 -14.86
N ASP A 444 -18.65 20.79 -15.58
CA ASP A 444 -19.47 21.67 -16.41
C ASP A 444 -20.55 22.28 -15.53
N ILE A 445 -20.46 23.59 -15.28
CA ILE A 445 -21.57 24.35 -14.71
C ILE A 445 -22.56 24.58 -15.87
N LEU A 446 -23.53 23.69 -16.02
CA LEU A 446 -24.64 23.91 -16.93
C LEU A 446 -25.47 25.10 -16.42
N HIS A 447 -25.21 26.28 -16.96
CA HIS A 447 -26.09 27.44 -16.84
C HIS A 447 -27.27 27.26 -17.80
N GLU A 448 -28.29 26.50 -17.43
CA GLU A 448 -29.61 26.67 -18.03
C GLU A 448 -30.72 26.72 -16.98
N SER A 449 -31.53 27.75 -17.13
CA SER A 449 -32.62 28.17 -16.29
C SER A 449 -33.81 27.21 -16.37
N SER A 450 -33.94 26.31 -15.41
CA SER A 450 -35.24 25.75 -15.03
C SER A 450 -35.20 25.30 -13.59
N GLU A 451 -35.97 25.98 -12.74
CA GLU A 451 -36.22 25.57 -11.37
C GLU A 451 -36.88 24.18 -11.37
N SER A 452 -36.41 23.30 -10.50
CA SER A 452 -36.84 21.91 -10.26
C SER A 452 -36.23 20.82 -11.14
N GLU A 453 -35.00 20.41 -10.81
CA GLU A 453 -34.57 19.01 -10.74
C GLU A 453 -33.16 18.93 -10.10
N ILE A 454 -32.84 17.80 -9.47
CA ILE A 454 -31.63 17.56 -8.67
C ILE A 454 -30.38 17.94 -9.46
N HIS A 455 -29.54 18.83 -8.91
CA HIS A 455 -28.26 19.24 -9.53
C HIS A 455 -27.33 18.04 -9.74
N GLN A 456 -27.35 17.45 -10.94
CA GLN A 456 -26.33 16.50 -11.40
C GLN A 456 -25.24 17.32 -12.09
N GLN A 457 -24.08 17.45 -11.44
CA GLN A 457 -22.89 18.06 -12.02
C GLN A 457 -22.35 17.12 -13.10
N ALA A 458 -22.41 17.52 -14.37
CA ALA A 458 -21.79 16.77 -15.46
C ALA A 458 -20.27 17.00 -15.43
N LEU A 459 -19.50 15.92 -15.37
CA LEU A 459 -18.03 15.97 -15.48
C LEU A 459 -17.64 15.67 -16.93
N THR A 460 -16.99 16.63 -17.60
CA THR A 460 -16.42 16.43 -18.93
C THR A 460 -14.92 16.13 -18.81
N GLY A 461 -14.55 14.92 -19.25
CA GLY A 461 -13.15 14.52 -19.36
C GLY A 461 -12.51 15.10 -20.62
N TYR A 462 -11.30 15.64 -20.48
CA TYR A 462 -10.46 16.10 -21.60
C TYR A 462 -9.18 15.27 -21.66
N ILE A 463 -8.82 14.84 -22.86
CA ILE A 463 -7.56 14.17 -23.17
C ILE A 463 -6.84 14.99 -24.22
N SER A 464 -5.66 15.50 -23.91
CA SER A 464 -4.80 16.22 -24.84
C SER A 464 -3.51 15.44 -25.08
N PHE A 465 -3.03 15.40 -26.32
CA PHE A 465 -1.80 14.68 -26.66
C PHE A 465 -1.15 15.25 -27.92
N LYS A 466 0.18 15.13 -28.01
CA LYS A 466 0.94 15.46 -29.21
C LYS A 466 0.87 14.32 -30.24
N LEU A 467 0.58 14.63 -31.49
CA LEU A 467 0.60 13.67 -32.59
C LEU A 467 2.03 13.59 -33.17
N PRO A 468 2.53 12.39 -33.49
CA PRO A 468 3.77 12.24 -34.26
C PRO A 468 3.62 12.83 -35.66
N ASP A 469 4.68 13.48 -36.16
CA ASP A 469 4.67 14.18 -37.45
C ASP A 469 4.39 13.24 -38.64
N ASP A 470 4.74 11.96 -38.51
CA ASP A 470 4.54 10.95 -39.55
C ASP A 470 3.12 10.35 -39.59
N CYS A 471 2.22 10.75 -38.67
CA CYS A 471 0.90 10.13 -38.55
C CYS A 471 -0.12 10.62 -39.57
N PHE A 472 -0.01 11.88 -40.00
CA PHE A 472 -0.96 12.53 -40.89
C PHE A 472 -0.23 13.23 -42.04
N SER A 473 -0.97 13.67 -43.05
CA SER A 473 -0.43 14.59 -44.06
C SER A 473 0.00 15.94 -43.46
N ILE A 474 -0.51 16.27 -42.27
CA ILE A 474 -0.24 17.49 -41.52
C ILE A 474 0.68 17.14 -40.35
N ALA A 475 1.86 17.78 -40.32
CA ALA A 475 2.84 17.60 -39.25
C ALA A 475 2.53 18.52 -38.05
N ASN A 476 3.18 18.27 -36.92
CA ASN A 476 3.22 19.17 -35.76
C ASN A 476 1.85 19.52 -35.17
N CYS A 477 1.05 18.48 -34.89
CA CYS A 477 -0.32 18.63 -34.42
C CYS A 477 -0.52 18.21 -32.95
N ILE A 478 -1.49 18.83 -32.28
CA ILE A 478 -2.02 18.47 -30.96
C ILE A 478 -3.47 18.02 -31.14
N GLY A 479 -3.81 16.87 -30.58
CA GLY A 479 -5.17 16.35 -30.53
C GLY A 479 -5.77 16.59 -29.16
N ILE A 480 -7.02 17.05 -29.12
CA ILE A 480 -7.79 17.20 -27.89
C ILE A 480 -9.10 16.45 -28.07
N VAL A 481 -9.39 15.50 -27.18
CA VAL A 481 -10.60 14.67 -27.18
C VAL A 481 -11.41 14.97 -25.93
N ARG A 482 -12.73 15.07 -26.06
CA ARG A 482 -13.68 15.23 -24.95
C ARG A 482 -14.91 14.32 -25.10
N GLY A 483 -15.69 14.18 -24.02
CA GLY A 483 -16.98 13.45 -24.06
C GLY A 483 -16.86 11.93 -23.85
N LEU A 484 -15.76 11.46 -23.26
CA LEU A 484 -15.54 10.04 -22.95
C LEU A 484 -16.24 9.56 -21.65
N THR A 485 -16.98 10.44 -20.97
CA THR A 485 -17.66 10.15 -19.71
C THR A 485 -19.12 9.81 -19.96
N HIS A 486 -19.56 8.62 -19.54
CA HIS A 486 -20.96 8.23 -19.61
C HIS A 486 -21.71 8.79 -18.40
N ASP A 487 -22.80 9.51 -18.68
CA ASP A 487 -23.68 10.06 -17.67
C ASP A 487 -24.48 8.93 -17.00
N LEU A 488 -24.45 8.86 -15.66
CA LEU A 488 -25.11 7.80 -14.87
C LEU A 488 -26.64 7.98 -14.79
N GLY A 489 -27.16 9.13 -15.23
CA GLY A 489 -28.59 9.47 -15.19
C GLY A 489 -29.35 9.28 -16.50
N LYS A 490 -28.68 9.05 -17.64
CA LYS A 490 -29.34 8.90 -18.95
C LYS A 490 -29.77 7.45 -19.16
N LEU A 491 -31.02 7.28 -19.61
CA LEU A 491 -31.61 6.00 -20.03
C LEU A 491 -30.65 5.25 -20.97
N GLU A 492 -30.51 3.93 -20.79
CA GLU A 492 -29.69 3.06 -21.66
C GLU A 492 -29.92 3.41 -23.15
N GLY A 493 -28.89 3.96 -23.81
CA GLY A 493 -28.90 4.16 -25.26
C GLY A 493 -28.52 5.56 -25.80
N ILE A 494 -28.38 6.59 -24.95
CA ILE A 494 -27.93 7.94 -25.39
C ILE A 494 -26.63 8.31 -24.68
N SER A 495 -25.52 7.69 -25.13
CA SER A 495 -24.18 8.16 -24.80
C SER A 495 -23.89 9.42 -25.60
N ASP A 496 -23.41 10.48 -24.94
CA ASP A 496 -22.99 11.71 -25.60
C ASP A 496 -21.93 11.41 -26.69
N PRO A 497 -21.90 12.17 -27.79
CA PRO A 497 -20.89 11.97 -28.82
C PRO A 497 -19.50 12.27 -28.25
N VAL A 498 -18.54 11.37 -28.49
CA VAL A 498 -17.12 11.69 -28.29
C VAL A 498 -16.76 12.72 -29.35
N GLU A 499 -16.15 13.83 -28.93
CA GLU A 499 -15.75 14.90 -29.84
C GLU A 499 -14.26 15.14 -29.76
N ALA A 500 -13.67 15.62 -30.85
CA ALA A 500 -12.24 15.92 -30.89
C ALA A 500 -11.94 17.17 -31.73
N ALA A 501 -10.85 17.84 -31.37
CA ALA A 501 -10.30 18.99 -32.07
C ALA A 501 -8.82 18.72 -32.40
N LEU A 502 -8.40 19.20 -33.57
CA LEU A 502 -7.03 19.05 -34.08
C LEU A 502 -6.40 20.45 -34.26
N LEU A 503 -5.31 20.70 -33.53
CA LEU A 503 -4.58 21.96 -33.53
C LEU A 503 -3.20 21.78 -34.18
N CYS A 504 -2.95 22.49 -35.27
CA CYS A 504 -1.67 22.57 -35.96
C CYS A 504 -0.82 23.68 -35.36
N ILE A 505 0.41 23.37 -34.98
CA ILE A 505 1.38 24.35 -34.49
C ILE A 505 2.09 24.96 -35.72
N PRO A 506 2.29 26.29 -35.75
CA PRO A 506 2.99 26.97 -36.84
C PRO A 506 4.38 26.41 -37.13
N ASP A 507 4.76 26.46 -38.40
CA ASP A 507 6.12 26.14 -38.83
C ASP A 507 7.13 27.03 -38.09
N GLY A 508 8.23 26.43 -37.63
CA GLY A 508 9.23 27.13 -36.81
C GLY A 508 9.10 26.88 -35.31
N TYR A 509 8.04 26.21 -34.86
CA TYR A 509 7.84 25.84 -33.46
C TYR A 509 7.55 24.35 -33.33
N HIS A 510 7.79 23.78 -32.15
CA HIS A 510 7.37 22.42 -31.84
C HIS A 510 6.85 22.33 -30.41
N CYS A 511 5.79 21.54 -30.21
CA CYS A 511 5.29 21.28 -28.85
C CYS A 511 6.24 20.33 -28.11
N ILE A 512 6.71 20.79 -26.95
CA ILE A 512 7.58 20.06 -26.03
C ILE A 512 6.75 19.25 -25.05
N ASP A 513 5.79 19.90 -24.42
CA ASP A 513 4.87 19.29 -23.45
C ASP A 513 3.57 20.09 -23.36
N LEU A 514 2.56 19.47 -22.76
CA LEU A 514 1.27 20.09 -22.54
C LEU A 514 0.64 19.61 -21.24
N SER A 515 -0.12 20.49 -20.58
CA SER A 515 -0.84 20.12 -19.37
C SER A 515 -2.15 20.90 -19.29
N LEU A 516 -3.22 20.20 -18.94
CA LEU A 516 -4.48 20.85 -18.56
C LEU A 516 -4.29 21.65 -17.26
N TYR A 517 -4.99 22.77 -17.18
CA TYR A 517 -5.06 23.72 -16.06
C TYR A 517 -6.52 23.85 -15.58
N LYS A 518 -6.85 24.87 -14.78
CA LYS A 518 -8.21 25.06 -14.24
C LYS A 518 -9.20 25.45 -15.34
N GLU A 519 -10.48 25.15 -15.12
CA GLU A 519 -11.62 25.64 -15.93
C GLU A 519 -11.53 25.34 -17.43
N GLY A 520 -11.01 24.15 -17.78
CA GLY A 520 -10.89 23.73 -19.19
C GLY A 520 -9.75 24.44 -19.95
N GLN A 521 -8.82 25.09 -19.25
CA GLN A 521 -7.63 25.67 -19.87
C GLN A 521 -6.55 24.60 -20.12
N ILE A 522 -5.75 24.78 -21.17
CA ILE A 522 -4.61 23.93 -21.54
C ILE A 522 -3.39 24.82 -21.65
N VAL A 523 -2.36 24.50 -20.85
CA VAL A 523 -1.04 25.12 -20.96
C VAL A 523 -0.21 24.32 -21.97
N LEU A 524 0.23 24.99 -23.03
CA LEU A 524 1.14 24.47 -24.03
C LEU A 524 2.54 25.02 -23.79
N LEU A 525 3.53 24.13 -23.87
CA LEU A 525 4.94 24.49 -23.88
C LEU A 525 5.49 24.24 -25.29
N LEU A 526 5.87 25.32 -25.97
CA LEU A 526 6.39 25.32 -27.32
C LEU A 526 7.86 25.76 -27.30
N ASP A 527 8.69 25.19 -28.17
CA ASP A 527 10.08 25.59 -28.35
C ASP A 527 10.32 25.94 -29.82
N GLU A 528 11.11 26.97 -30.07
CA GLU A 528 11.45 27.43 -31.42
C GLU A 528 12.43 26.44 -32.06
N THR A 529 12.15 26.01 -33.29
CA THR A 529 13.03 25.10 -34.02
C THR A 529 14.23 25.89 -34.54
N VAL A 530 15.31 25.91 -33.76
CA VAL A 530 16.53 26.69 -34.05
C VAL A 530 17.20 26.19 -35.34
N THR A 531 17.25 27.02 -36.39
CA THR A 531 17.96 26.70 -37.65
C THR A 531 19.45 27.09 -37.63
N THR A 532 19.92 27.84 -36.63
CA THR A 532 21.30 28.37 -36.57
C THR A 532 21.93 28.15 -35.19
N SER A 533 23.15 27.60 -35.15
CA SER A 533 23.83 27.11 -33.93
C SER A 533 24.23 28.16 -32.88
N GLU A 534 23.79 29.42 -32.99
CA GLU A 534 24.26 30.54 -32.14
C GLU A 534 23.14 31.29 -31.38
N SER A 535 21.85 30.99 -31.56
CA SER A 535 20.81 31.60 -30.71
C SER A 535 20.68 30.88 -29.38
N SER A 536 20.56 31.64 -28.29
CA SER A 536 19.93 31.14 -27.06
C SER A 536 18.47 30.87 -27.42
N GLY A 537 18.10 29.62 -27.74
CA GLY A 537 16.78 29.30 -28.27
C GLY A 537 15.65 29.89 -27.44
N ASN A 538 14.57 30.30 -28.10
CA ASN A 538 13.38 30.86 -27.47
C ASN A 538 12.30 29.80 -27.35
N ALA A 539 11.57 29.82 -26.24
CA ALA A 539 10.40 28.99 -26.02
C ALA A 539 9.20 29.87 -25.67
N TYR A 540 8.01 29.30 -25.74
CA TYR A 540 6.76 29.98 -25.42
C TYR A 540 5.90 29.09 -24.53
N MET A 541 5.29 29.70 -23.52
CA MET A 541 4.23 29.09 -22.73
C MET A 541 2.92 29.77 -23.08
N MET A 542 1.91 29.02 -23.50
CA MET A 542 0.64 29.55 -23.95
C MET A 542 -0.52 28.90 -23.21
N ILE A 543 -1.53 29.68 -22.81
CA ILE A 543 -2.76 29.17 -22.23
C ILE A 543 -3.89 29.23 -23.26
N LEU A 544 -4.47 28.08 -23.57
CA LEU A 544 -5.61 27.93 -24.46
C LEU A 544 -6.87 27.58 -23.69
N GLN A 545 -8.01 28.14 -24.09
CA GLN A 545 -9.31 27.77 -23.56
C GLN A 545 -9.90 26.63 -24.42
N ALA A 546 -10.13 25.46 -23.84
CA ALA A 546 -10.61 24.30 -24.61
C ALA A 546 -12.01 24.53 -25.19
N SER A 547 -12.90 25.24 -24.49
CA SER A 547 -14.27 25.52 -24.97
C SER A 547 -14.33 26.32 -26.26
N ASP A 548 -13.27 27.06 -26.59
CA ASP A 548 -13.20 27.92 -27.77
C ASP A 548 -12.77 27.15 -29.02
N LEU A 549 -12.42 25.87 -28.85
CA LEU A 549 -12.03 25.00 -29.94
C LEU A 549 -13.26 24.41 -30.65
N PRO A 550 -13.29 24.37 -31.99
CA PRO A 550 -14.35 23.75 -32.76
C PRO A 550 -14.17 22.22 -32.73
N PHE A 551 -14.78 21.62 -31.71
CA PHE A 551 -14.87 20.17 -31.60
C PHE A 551 -15.75 19.57 -32.70
N VAL A 552 -15.28 18.48 -33.28
CA VAL A 552 -16.00 17.68 -34.27
C VAL A 552 -16.38 16.36 -33.63
N SER A 553 -17.64 15.95 -33.77
CA SER A 553 -18.10 14.65 -33.30
C SER A 553 -17.40 13.52 -34.07
N LEU A 554 -16.72 12.65 -33.33
CA LEU A 554 -16.11 11.44 -33.89
C LEU A 554 -17.19 10.40 -34.16
N SER A 555 -17.08 9.72 -35.30
CA SER A 555 -18.03 8.67 -35.63
C SER A 555 -17.96 7.53 -34.60
N LYS A 556 -19.11 7.10 -34.06
CA LYS A 556 -19.23 5.84 -33.31
C LYS A 556 -19.19 4.61 -34.24
N SER A 557 -18.52 4.69 -35.39
CA SER A 557 -18.54 3.59 -36.37
C SER A 557 -18.04 2.29 -35.73
N ASN A 558 -18.83 1.21 -35.92
CA ASN A 558 -18.66 -0.12 -35.32
C ASN A 558 -17.33 -0.82 -35.69
N THR A 559 -16.57 -0.27 -36.64
CA THR A 559 -15.30 -0.83 -37.09
C THR A 559 -14.17 -0.17 -36.32
N LEU A 560 -13.63 -0.90 -35.34
CA LEU A 560 -12.36 -0.56 -34.66
C LEU A 560 -11.15 -0.55 -35.61
N ASN A 561 -11.35 -0.88 -36.89
CA ASN A 561 -10.34 -1.02 -37.93
C ASN A 561 -9.82 0.32 -38.52
N SER A 562 -10.21 1.48 -37.96
CA SER A 562 -9.79 2.79 -38.46
C SER A 562 -9.38 3.75 -37.33
N TRP A 563 -8.32 4.52 -37.57
CA TRP A 563 -7.86 5.60 -36.68
C TRP A 563 -8.84 6.76 -36.69
N LYS A 564 -9.46 7.04 -35.54
CA LYS A 564 -10.57 8.01 -35.45
C LYS A 564 -10.12 9.45 -35.73
N LEU A 565 -8.88 9.79 -35.42
CA LEU A 565 -8.34 11.12 -35.70
C LEU A 565 -8.13 11.40 -37.20
N HIS A 566 -8.15 10.39 -38.08
CA HIS A 566 -8.11 10.62 -39.52
C HIS A 566 -9.36 11.36 -40.02
N GLU A 567 -10.48 11.28 -39.28
CA GLU A 567 -11.71 12.04 -39.58
C GLU A 567 -11.53 13.55 -39.42
N LEU A 568 -10.48 14.01 -38.71
CA LEU A 568 -10.28 15.42 -38.35
C LEU A 568 -9.33 16.17 -39.29
N GLN A 569 -8.70 15.50 -40.25
CA GLN A 569 -7.64 16.09 -41.09
C GLN A 569 -8.12 17.34 -41.85
N ASP A 570 -9.38 17.33 -42.30
CA ASP A 570 -9.98 18.44 -43.06
C ASP A 570 -10.50 19.58 -42.16
N SER A 571 -10.54 19.37 -40.83
CA SER A 571 -11.03 20.33 -39.82
C SER A 571 -9.92 20.89 -38.92
N ALA A 572 -8.66 20.72 -39.32
CA ALA A 572 -7.50 21.15 -38.54
C ALA A 572 -7.39 22.68 -38.46
N ILE A 573 -6.97 23.20 -37.30
CA ILE A 573 -6.90 24.64 -37.02
C ILE A 573 -5.47 25.04 -36.75
N TYR A 574 -5.03 26.18 -37.30
CA TYR A 574 -3.70 26.71 -37.04
C TYR A 574 -3.68 27.57 -35.78
N LEU A 575 -2.79 27.23 -34.86
CA LEU A 575 -2.58 27.97 -33.61
C LEU A 575 -2.01 29.36 -33.90
N GLN A 576 -2.63 30.40 -33.35
CA GLN A 576 -2.15 31.78 -33.46
C GLN A 576 -1.28 32.14 -32.25
N LEU A 577 0.00 32.44 -32.48
CA LEU A 577 0.96 32.79 -31.43
C LEU A 577 0.80 34.21 -30.88
N GLU A 578 0.10 35.10 -31.59
CA GLU A 578 -0.12 36.51 -31.23
C GLU A 578 -1.22 36.71 -30.16
N SER A 579 -1.54 35.66 -29.39
CA SER A 579 -2.56 35.73 -28.33
C SER A 579 -2.04 36.47 -27.08
N GLU A 580 -2.90 37.24 -26.42
CA GLU A 580 -2.61 37.94 -25.15
C GLU A 580 -2.16 36.99 -24.02
N LYS A 581 -2.42 35.67 -24.14
CA LYS A 581 -2.06 34.66 -23.13
C LYS A 581 -0.84 33.80 -23.49
N ALA A 582 0.07 34.33 -24.32
CA ALA A 582 1.34 33.69 -24.64
C ALA A 582 2.51 34.43 -23.98
N ARG A 583 3.37 33.71 -23.25
CA ARG A 583 4.56 34.25 -22.57
C ARG A 583 5.83 33.70 -23.22
N SER A 584 6.75 34.59 -23.57
CA SER A 584 8.07 34.21 -24.10
C SER A 584 9.01 33.75 -22.98
N ILE A 585 9.85 32.77 -23.28
CA ILE A 585 10.85 32.20 -22.38
C ILE A 585 12.19 32.30 -23.14
N PRO A 586 13.17 33.08 -22.65
CA PRO A 586 14.42 33.34 -23.38
C PRO A 586 15.43 32.18 -23.30
N HIS A 587 14.93 30.94 -23.22
CA HIS A 587 15.70 29.71 -23.09
C HIS A 587 14.97 28.55 -23.78
N SER A 588 15.71 27.64 -24.40
CA SER A 588 15.16 26.36 -24.85
C SER A 588 14.70 25.52 -23.66
N VAL A 589 13.56 24.87 -23.83
CA VAL A 589 12.85 24.15 -22.78
C VAL A 589 12.81 22.64 -23.04
N VAL A 590 12.70 21.87 -21.96
CA VAL A 590 12.64 20.41 -21.98
C VAL A 590 11.50 19.93 -21.08
N PRO A 591 10.90 18.76 -21.35
CA PRO A 591 9.87 18.21 -20.48
C PRO A 591 10.46 17.80 -19.12
N PRO A 592 9.66 17.72 -18.05
CA PRO A 592 8.20 17.87 -18.03
C PRO A 592 7.73 19.32 -17.78
N LEU A 593 6.58 19.69 -18.33
CA LEU A 593 5.80 20.84 -17.87
C LEU A 593 5.00 20.43 -16.62
N ALA A 594 5.10 21.20 -15.54
CA ALA A 594 4.30 20.99 -14.34
C ALA A 594 3.40 22.20 -14.07
N VAL A 595 2.09 21.97 -13.91
CA VAL A 595 1.11 23.04 -13.69
C VAL A 595 0.29 22.75 -12.43
N SER A 596 0.02 23.77 -11.63
CA SER A 596 -0.81 23.69 -10.43
C SER A 596 -2.00 24.63 -10.52
N ALA A 597 -3.19 24.06 -10.73
CA ALA A 597 -4.47 24.76 -10.74
C ALA A 597 -4.77 25.48 -9.42
N SER A 598 -4.51 24.84 -8.28
CA SER A 598 -4.85 25.37 -6.95
C SER A 598 -3.93 26.49 -6.49
N ARG A 599 -2.73 26.59 -7.07
CA ARG A 599 -1.74 27.62 -6.73
C ARG A 599 -1.55 28.65 -7.82
N GLY A 600 -2.14 28.45 -8.99
CA GLY A 600 -1.98 29.34 -10.14
C GLY A 600 -0.56 29.44 -10.65
N VAL A 601 0.21 28.35 -10.65
CA VAL A 601 1.63 28.36 -11.06
C VAL A 601 1.96 27.29 -12.09
N ALA A 602 2.97 27.57 -12.92
CA ALA A 602 3.62 26.61 -13.79
C ALA A 602 5.12 26.54 -13.52
N CYS A 603 5.72 25.37 -13.70
CA CYS A 603 7.15 25.15 -13.62
C CYS A 603 7.63 24.57 -14.95
N VAL A 604 8.63 25.22 -15.55
CA VAL A 604 9.23 24.88 -16.84
C VAL A 604 10.71 24.59 -16.64
N PHE A 605 11.24 23.56 -17.29
CA PHE A 605 12.66 23.24 -17.23
C PHE A 605 13.38 23.75 -18.48
N ALA A 606 14.41 24.56 -18.27
CA ALA A 606 15.33 24.94 -19.34
C ALA A 606 16.44 23.87 -19.48
N ALA A 607 16.96 23.68 -20.70
CA ALA A 607 17.92 22.62 -21.08
C ALA A 607 19.20 22.49 -20.21
N ARG A 608 19.48 23.47 -19.32
CA ARG A 608 20.63 23.48 -18.38
C ARG A 608 20.26 23.17 -16.92
N LYS A 609 19.31 22.25 -16.66
CA LYS A 609 18.85 21.89 -15.29
C LYS A 609 18.38 23.10 -14.47
N ARG A 610 17.80 24.12 -15.12
CA ARG A 610 17.21 25.27 -14.46
C ARG A 610 15.69 25.10 -14.49
N ALA A 611 15.06 25.25 -13.33
CA ALA A 611 13.61 25.33 -13.22
C ALA A 611 13.20 26.81 -13.16
N LEU A 612 12.23 27.18 -13.98
CA LEU A 612 11.62 28.51 -14.02
C LEU A 612 10.19 28.35 -13.52
N VAL A 613 9.81 29.11 -12.51
CA VAL A 613 8.46 29.07 -11.94
C VAL A 613 7.74 30.36 -12.32
N TYR A 614 6.57 30.20 -12.92
CA TYR A 614 5.72 31.27 -13.39
C TYR A 614 4.42 31.29 -12.61
N ILE A 615 3.95 32.48 -12.27
CA ILE A 615 2.58 32.72 -11.79
C ILE A 615 1.72 32.93 -13.03
N LEU A 616 0.68 32.12 -13.18
CA LEU A 616 -0.22 32.11 -14.35
C LEU A 616 -1.41 33.06 -14.19
N ASP A 617 -1.74 33.44 -12.96
CA ASP A 617 -2.92 34.28 -12.65
C ASP A 617 -2.59 35.78 -12.58
N GLU A 618 -1.32 36.16 -12.69
CA GLU A 618 -0.84 37.54 -12.66
C GLU A 618 -0.10 37.86 -13.96
N ASP A 619 -0.44 39.01 -14.55
CA ASP A 619 0.33 39.61 -15.63
C ASP A 619 1.66 40.12 -15.04
N GLU A 620 2.76 39.94 -15.76
CA GLU A 620 4.04 40.52 -15.33
C GLU A 620 3.92 42.05 -15.44
N ASP A 621 4.11 42.76 -14.33
CA ASP A 621 4.33 44.20 -14.37
C ASP A 621 5.51 44.43 -15.32
N GLU A 622 5.27 45.08 -16.46
CA GLU A 622 6.34 45.54 -17.35
C GLU A 622 7.28 46.42 -16.51
N VAL A 623 8.36 45.83 -16.00
CA VAL A 623 9.48 46.62 -15.51
C VAL A 623 10.00 47.30 -16.76
N SER A 624 9.67 48.59 -16.87
CA SER A 624 10.30 49.47 -17.83
C SER A 624 11.81 49.40 -17.57
N ASP A 625 12.51 48.58 -18.33
CA ASP A 625 13.96 48.63 -18.48
C ASP A 625 14.30 49.96 -19.18
N ILE A 626 14.20 51.03 -18.41
CA ILE A 626 14.89 52.28 -18.62
C ILE A 626 15.64 52.54 -17.32
N GLU A 627 16.83 51.93 -17.22
CA GLU A 627 18.05 52.58 -16.72
C GLU A 627 19.32 51.88 -17.25
#